data_AF-A0A7W1MRK4-F1
#
_entry.id   AF-A0A7W1MRK4-F1
#
_cell.length_a   1.000
_cell.length_b   1.000
_cell.length_c   1.000
_cell.angle_alpha   90.00
_cell.angle_beta   90.00
_cell.angle_gamma   90.00
#
_symmetry.space_group_name_H-M   'P 1'
#
loop_
_entity.id
_entity.type
_entity.pdbx_description
1 polymer ?
#
loop_
_entity_poly.entity_id
_entity_poly.type
_entity_poly.pdbx_seq_one_letter_code
_entity_poly.pdbx_strand_id
1 'polypeptide(L)'
;MWIGCLKFTAYEAEGVYKHASNSPLLSWGYLLLSVRGLSTLLGIIEVTLAALIALKPIAPKLSIFGSLGAIARFLTSLTLVFTTPGVWQKDYGFLRFPRPPGRFLIKDVVLLAAARVTQVASSLR
;
A
#
# COMPACT_ATOMS: atom_id res chain seq x y z
N MET A 1 6.61 4.07 7.22
CA MET A 1 7.23 5.38 6.90
C MET A 1 8.09 5.31 5.65
N TRP A 2 9.19 4.53 5.61
CA TRP A 2 10.10 4.47 4.46
C TRP A 2 9.41 4.34 3.09
N ILE A 3 8.51 3.36 2.93
CA ILE A 3 7.78 3.12 1.67
C ILE A 3 6.93 4.33 1.25
N GLY A 4 6.25 4.99 2.19
CA GLY A 4 5.48 6.19 1.91
C GLY A 4 6.35 7.37 1.50
N CYS A 5 7.53 7.52 2.13
CA CYS A 5 8.51 8.54 1.75
C CYS A 5 9.09 8.32 0.34
N LEU A 6 9.23 7.06 -0.09
CA LEU A 6 9.71 6.77 -1.45
C LEU A 6 8.72 7.21 -2.54
N LYS A 7 7.42 7.33 -2.24
CA LYS A 7 6.40 7.76 -3.22
C LYS A 7 6.54 9.21 -3.69
N PHE A 8 7.35 10.01 -3.01
CA PHE A 8 7.69 11.37 -3.42
C PHE A 8 8.80 11.40 -4.49
N THR A 9 9.46 10.26 -4.75
CA THR A 9 10.48 10.13 -5.79
C THR A 9 9.84 9.90 -7.17
N ALA A 10 10.48 10.43 -8.22
CA ALA A 10 10.04 10.22 -9.60
C ALA A 10 10.07 8.74 -10.00
N TYR A 11 11.07 7.99 -9.50
CA TYR A 11 11.21 6.55 -9.71
C TYR A 11 9.98 5.77 -9.25
N GLU A 12 9.50 6.02 -8.02
CA GLU A 12 8.30 5.31 -7.55
C GLU A 12 7.00 5.84 -8.12
N ALA A 13 6.93 7.09 -8.54
CA ALA A 13 5.73 7.59 -9.23
C ALA A 13 5.48 6.84 -10.53
N GLU A 14 6.53 6.56 -11.30
CA GLU A 14 6.43 5.75 -12.52
C GLU A 14 6.13 4.28 -12.22
N GLY A 15 6.73 3.75 -11.14
CA GLY A 15 6.40 2.42 -10.61
C GLY A 15 4.93 2.30 -10.26
N VAL A 16 4.39 3.22 -9.46
CA VAL A 16 2.96 3.24 -9.08
C VAL A 16 2.07 3.36 -10.32
N TYR A 17 2.43 4.21 -11.29
CA TYR A 17 1.67 4.35 -12.53
C TYR A 17 1.53 3.04 -13.30
N LYS A 18 2.62 2.30 -13.50
CA LYS A 18 2.61 1.03 -14.26
C LYS A 18 1.63 -0.01 -13.69
N HIS A 19 1.38 0.02 -12.38
CA HIS A 19 0.45 -0.91 -11.73
C HIS A 19 -0.96 -0.32 -11.61
N ALA A 20 -1.05 0.96 -11.22
CA ALA A 20 -2.32 1.63 -10.96
C ALA A 20 -3.11 1.95 -12.24
N SER A 21 -2.47 2.15 -13.39
CA SER A 21 -3.15 2.40 -14.67
C SER A 21 -3.95 1.19 -15.15
N ASN A 22 -3.56 -0.02 -14.75
CA ASN A 22 -4.24 -1.27 -15.08
C ASN A 22 -5.40 -1.61 -14.11
N SER A 23 -5.58 -0.84 -13.03
CA SER A 23 -6.61 -1.11 -12.03
C SER A 23 -7.77 -0.11 -12.13
N PRO A 24 -9.02 -0.55 -12.33
CA PRO A 24 -10.18 0.34 -12.38
C PRO A 24 -10.38 1.17 -11.10
N LEU A 25 -9.83 0.72 -9.97
CA LEU A 25 -9.91 1.39 -8.67
C LEU A 25 -8.93 2.58 -8.52
N LEU A 26 -7.88 2.65 -9.33
CA LEU A 26 -6.86 3.72 -9.25
C LEU A 26 -6.74 4.50 -10.56
N SER A 27 -7.15 3.91 -11.68
CA SER A 27 -7.07 4.52 -13.01
C SER A 27 -7.91 5.78 -13.12
N TRP A 28 -9.08 5.84 -12.47
CA TRP A 28 -9.93 7.03 -12.41
C TRP A 28 -9.22 8.22 -11.76
N GLY A 29 -8.32 7.97 -10.80
CA GLY A 29 -7.55 9.03 -10.15
C GLY A 29 -6.62 9.75 -11.15
N TYR A 30 -6.17 9.06 -12.20
CA TYR A 30 -5.38 9.69 -13.26
C TYR A 30 -6.20 10.56 -14.21
N LEU A 31 -7.54 10.52 -14.14
CA LEU A 31 -8.41 11.46 -14.86
C LEU A 31 -8.40 12.86 -14.21
N LEU A 32 -8.10 12.92 -12.91
CA LEU A 32 -8.11 14.16 -12.11
C LEU A 32 -6.70 14.63 -11.72
N LEU A 33 -5.75 13.70 -11.55
CA LEU A 33 -4.41 13.97 -11.06
C LEU A 33 -3.35 13.41 -12.01
N SER A 34 -2.22 14.11 -12.12
CA SER A 34 -1.05 13.59 -12.85
C SER A 34 -0.45 12.37 -12.12
N VAL A 35 0.39 11.61 -12.84
CA VAL A 35 1.18 10.48 -12.30
C VAL A 35 1.83 10.83 -10.95
N ARG A 36 2.46 12.00 -10.91
CA ARG A 36 3.16 12.50 -9.73
C ARG A 36 2.20 12.94 -8.63
N GLY A 37 1.07 13.57 -8.99
CA GLY A 37 0.05 13.98 -8.04
C GLY A 37 -0.55 12.79 -7.30
N LEU A 38 -0.93 11.73 -8.02
CA LEU A 38 -1.51 10.52 -7.42
C LEU A 38 -0.48 9.78 -6.54
N SER A 39 0.77 9.63 -7.00
CA SER A 39 1.83 9.04 -6.18
C SER A 39 2.08 9.82 -4.88
N THR A 40 2.12 11.15 -4.98
CA THR A 40 2.31 12.05 -3.82
C THR A 40 1.16 11.90 -2.83
N LEU A 41 -0.09 11.89 -3.31
CA LEU A 41 -1.28 11.72 -2.47
C LEU A 41 -1.27 10.37 -1.74
N LEU A 42 -0.93 9.29 -2.44
CA LEU A 42 -0.76 7.98 -1.81
C LEU A 42 0.38 7.97 -0.78
N GLY A 43 1.47 8.70 -1.04
CA GLY A 43 2.59 8.87 -0.11
C GLY A 43 2.16 9.58 1.17
N ILE A 44 1.43 10.69 1.06
CA ILE A 44 0.88 11.43 2.21
C ILE A 44 -0.03 10.52 3.04
N ILE A 45 -0.94 9.78 2.40
CA ILE A 45 -1.82 8.83 3.09
C ILE A 45 -1.00 7.78 3.84
N GLU A 46 -0.03 7.14 3.21
CA GLU A 46 0.80 6.10 3.83
C GLU A 46 1.63 6.61 5.02
N VAL A 47 2.20 7.81 4.91
CA VAL A 47 2.96 8.43 5.99
C VAL A 47 2.03 8.81 7.16
N THR A 48 0.87 9.38 6.87
CA THR A 48 -0.13 9.78 7.88
C THR A 48 -0.64 8.56 8.66
N LEU A 49 -1.00 7.49 7.95
CA LEU A 49 -1.44 6.24 8.58
C LEU A 49 -0.33 5.61 9.43
N ALA A 50 0.92 5.61 8.92
CA ALA A 50 2.07 5.12 9.69
C ALA A 50 2.31 5.94 10.96
N ALA A 51 2.15 7.27 10.90
CA ALA A 51 2.26 8.15 12.07
C ALA A 51 1.15 7.87 13.10
N LEU A 52 -0.10 7.69 12.65
CA LEU A 52 -1.21 7.32 13.53
C LEU A 52 -0.99 5.98 14.23
N ILE A 53 -0.44 4.98 13.54
CA ILE A 53 -0.06 3.70 14.13
C ILE A 53 1.08 3.87 15.14
N ALA A 54 2.09 4.69 14.82
CA ALA A 54 3.23 4.97 15.70
C ALA A 54 2.83 5.69 17.00
N LEU A 55 1.68 6.40 17.01
CA LEU A 55 1.13 7.07 18.20
C LEU A 55 0.48 6.13 19.22
N LYS A 56 0.45 4.82 18.95
CA LYS A 56 -0.07 3.78 19.87
C LYS A 56 0.33 3.93 21.34
N PRO A 57 1.61 4.17 21.73
CA PRO A 57 1.99 4.23 23.14
C PRO A 57 1.37 5.43 23.89
N ILE A 58 1.00 6.50 23.19
CA ILE A 58 0.46 7.73 23.77
C ILE A 58 -1.07 7.77 23.64
N ALA A 59 -1.60 7.39 22.47
CA ALA A 59 -3.02 7.49 22.15
C ALA A 59 -3.51 6.23 21.38
N PRO A 60 -3.82 5.13 22.08
CA PRO A 60 -4.22 3.86 21.45
C PRO A 60 -5.49 3.99 20.59
N LYS A 61 -6.42 4.87 20.96
CA LYS A 61 -7.63 5.15 20.18
C LYS A 61 -7.32 5.72 18.78
N LEU A 62 -6.31 6.58 18.65
CA LEU A 62 -5.89 7.13 17.35
C LEU A 62 -5.19 6.08 16.49
N SER A 63 -4.45 5.16 17.11
CA SER A 63 -3.81 4.03 16.44
C SER A 63 -4.81 3.07 15.80
N ILE A 64 -6.03 2.95 16.32
CA ILE A 64 -7.10 2.15 15.69
C ILE A 64 -7.45 2.72 14.31
N PHE A 65 -7.65 4.03 14.20
CA PHE A 65 -7.94 4.68 12.91
C PHE A 65 -6.78 4.54 11.93
N GLY A 66 -5.54 4.72 12.40
CA GLY A 66 -4.34 4.49 11.59
C GLY A 66 -4.24 3.05 11.07
N SER A 67 -4.54 2.07 11.94
CA SER A 67 -4.51 0.65 11.60
C SER A 67 -5.61 0.26 10.61
N LEU A 68 -6.84 0.77 10.78
CA LEU A 68 -7.95 0.54 9.85
C LEU A 68 -7.67 1.13 8.47
N GLY A 69 -7.15 2.36 8.42
CA GLY A 69 -6.76 2.98 7.15
C GLY A 69 -5.61 2.24 6.47
N ALA A 70 -4.63 1.75 7.23
CA ALA A 70 -3.55 0.93 6.69
C ALA A 70 -4.07 -0.40 6.11
N ILE A 71 -5.01 -1.06 6.80
CA ILE A 71 -5.68 -2.27 6.31
C ILE A 71 -6.35 -1.99 4.96
N ALA A 72 -7.17 -0.93 4.87
CA ALA A 72 -7.82 -0.54 3.63
C ALA A 72 -6.80 -0.29 2.51
N ARG A 73 -5.72 0.44 2.81
CA ARG A 73 -4.65 0.76 1.86
C ARG A 73 -3.95 -0.48 1.30
N PHE A 74 -3.63 -1.47 2.14
CA PHE A 74 -3.01 -2.72 1.71
C PHE A 74 -3.99 -3.61 0.95
N LEU A 75 -5.26 -3.64 1.34
CA LEU A 75 -6.29 -4.35 0.56
C LEU A 75 -6.43 -3.76 -0.84
N THR A 76 -6.45 -2.43 -0.98
CA THR A 76 -6.44 -1.78 -2.30
C THR A 76 -5.22 -2.20 -3.11
N SER A 77 -4.01 -2.24 -2.52
CA SER A 77 -2.83 -2.75 -3.23
C SER A 77 -2.95 -4.23 -3.60
N LEU A 78 -3.56 -5.07 -2.76
CA LEU A 78 -3.76 -6.49 -3.05
C LEU A 78 -4.73 -6.72 -4.22
N THR A 79 -5.66 -5.79 -4.49
CA THR A 79 -6.47 -5.88 -5.72
C THR A 79 -5.63 -5.76 -7.00
N LEU A 80 -4.41 -5.20 -6.92
CA LEU A 80 -3.47 -5.15 -8.03
C LEU A 80 -2.94 -6.53 -8.42
N VAL A 81 -2.99 -7.53 -7.53
CA VAL A 81 -2.65 -8.93 -7.85
C VAL A 81 -3.53 -9.47 -8.98
N PHE A 82 -4.80 -9.10 -8.97
CA PHE A 82 -5.79 -9.59 -9.92
C PHE A 82 -5.89 -8.72 -11.17
N THR A 83 -5.55 -7.43 -11.05
CA THR A 83 -5.77 -6.44 -12.12
C THR A 83 -4.50 -6.09 -12.90
N THR A 84 -3.30 -6.36 -12.36
CA THR A 84 -2.04 -6.01 -13.05
C THR A 84 -1.51 -7.18 -13.90
N PRO A 85 -1.43 -7.04 -15.24
CA PRO A 85 -0.82 -8.04 -16.10
C PRO A 85 0.69 -8.18 -15.80
N GLY A 86 1.20 -9.42 -15.74
CA GLY A 86 2.60 -9.71 -15.41
C GLY A 86 2.88 -10.02 -13.93
N VAL A 87 1.87 -9.93 -13.05
CA VAL A 87 1.94 -10.50 -11.69
C VAL A 87 1.87 -12.03 -11.73
N TRP A 88 0.98 -12.57 -12.56
CA TRP A 88 0.87 -14.01 -12.83
C TRP A 88 1.72 -14.36 -14.05
N GLN A 89 2.98 -14.72 -13.83
CA GLN A 89 3.85 -15.24 -14.90
C GLN A 89 3.67 -16.76 -14.97
N LYS A 90 3.11 -17.26 -16.08
CA LYS A 90 2.79 -18.69 -16.28
C LYS A 90 4.02 -19.60 -16.24
N ASP A 91 5.22 -19.05 -16.46
CA ASP A 91 6.47 -19.82 -16.56
C ASP A 91 7.20 -20.03 -15.21
N TYR A 92 6.72 -19.43 -14.12
CA TYR A 92 7.38 -19.50 -12.81
C TYR A 92 6.38 -19.90 -11.72
N GLY A 93 6.64 -21.03 -11.07
CA GLY A 93 5.78 -21.57 -10.01
C GLY A 93 5.54 -20.61 -8.84
N PHE A 94 4.45 -20.85 -8.12
CA PHE A 94 3.80 -20.07 -7.04
C PHE A 94 4.71 -19.38 -5.98
N LEU A 95 5.98 -19.78 -5.84
CA LEU A 95 6.87 -19.39 -4.73
C LEU A 95 8.14 -18.62 -5.13
N ARG A 96 8.33 -18.29 -6.41
CA ARG A 96 9.41 -17.39 -6.84
C ARG A 96 8.79 -16.11 -7.38
N PHE A 97 8.81 -15.04 -6.57
CA PHE A 97 8.44 -13.67 -6.92
C PHE A 97 9.70 -12.76 -7.04
N PRO A 98 10.74 -13.08 -7.84
CA PRO A 98 12.06 -12.47 -7.67
C PRO A 98 12.23 -11.21 -8.55
N ARG A 99 11.24 -10.85 -9.38
CA ARG A 99 11.30 -9.64 -10.23
C ARG A 99 10.10 -8.72 -10.00
N PRO A 100 10.26 -7.39 -10.18
CA PRO A 100 9.12 -6.48 -10.30
C PRO A 100 8.18 -7.03 -11.39
N PRO A 101 6.86 -7.16 -11.16
CA PRO A 101 6.03 -6.51 -10.13
C PRO A 101 5.70 -7.36 -8.88
N GLY A 102 6.00 -8.66 -8.84
CA GLY A 102 5.53 -9.59 -7.79
C GLY A 102 6.04 -9.31 -6.36
N ARG A 103 7.24 -8.74 -6.25
CA ARG A 103 7.89 -8.38 -4.97
C ARG A 103 7.16 -7.26 -4.21
N PHE A 104 6.37 -6.46 -4.92
CA PHE A 104 5.54 -5.40 -4.33
C PHE A 104 4.42 -5.96 -3.44
N LEU A 105 3.93 -7.17 -3.72
CA LEU A 105 2.70 -7.71 -3.12
C LEU A 105 2.94 -8.46 -1.81
N ILE A 106 4.09 -9.15 -1.68
CA ILE A 106 4.46 -9.86 -0.44
C ILE A 106 4.55 -8.88 0.74
N LYS A 107 5.10 -7.68 0.52
CA LYS A 107 5.23 -6.67 1.58
C LYS A 107 3.85 -6.25 2.10
N ASP A 108 2.85 -6.17 1.22
CA ASP A 108 1.53 -5.65 1.56
C ASP A 108 0.73 -6.68 2.38
N VAL A 109 0.94 -7.98 2.16
CA VAL A 109 0.39 -9.05 3.02
C VAL A 109 0.98 -8.99 4.43
N VAL A 110 2.30 -8.84 4.54
CA VAL A 110 2.98 -8.77 5.85
C VAL A 110 2.54 -7.52 6.62
N LEU A 111 2.45 -6.38 5.93
CA LEU A 111 2.03 -5.12 6.56
C LEU A 111 0.54 -5.10 6.90
N LEU A 112 -0.32 -5.79 6.13
CA LEU A 112 -1.72 -6.02 6.48
C LEU A 112 -1.85 -6.82 7.79
N ALA A 113 -1.09 -7.89 7.93
CA ALA A 113 -1.06 -8.69 9.16
C ALA A 113 -0.58 -7.85 10.35
N ALA A 114 0.50 -7.08 10.20
CA ALA A 114 1.00 -6.19 11.24
C ALA A 114 -0.01 -5.11 11.65
N ALA A 115 -0.74 -4.54 10.68
CA ALA A 115 -1.79 -3.56 10.95
C ALA A 115 -2.96 -4.19 11.74
N ARG A 116 -3.36 -5.43 11.41
CA ARG A 116 -4.39 -6.17 12.15
C ARG A 116 -3.98 -6.47 13.58
N VAL A 117 -2.75 -6.95 13.79
CA VAL A 117 -2.22 -7.19 15.14
C VAL A 117 -2.22 -5.90 15.96
N THR A 118 -1.80 -4.79 15.35
CA THR A 118 -1.74 -3.50 16.04
C THR A 118 -3.12 -2.96 16.36
N GLN A 119 -4.10 -3.13 15.46
CA GLN A 119 -5.50 -2.78 15.69
C GLN A 119 -6.03 -3.53 16.93
N VAL A 120 -5.92 -4.87 16.95
CA VAL A 120 -6.42 -5.70 18.04
C VAL A 120 -5.76 -5.32 19.36
N ALA A 121 -4.44 -5.15 19.37
CA ALA A 121 -3.70 -4.75 20.57
C ALA A 121 -4.05 -3.33 21.06
N SER A 122 -4.55 -2.45 20.18
CA SER A 122 -4.99 -1.09 20.55
C SER A 122 -6.44 -1.07 21.04
N SER A 123 -7.27 -2.04 20.64
CA SER A 123 -8.66 -2.20 21.09
C SER A 123 -8.79 -2.83 22.50
N LEU A 124 -7.72 -3.44 23.02
CA LEU A 124 -7.70 -4.12 24.32
C LEU A 124 -7.22 -3.23 25.49
N ARG A 125 -6.90 -1.96 25.23
CA ARG A 125 -6.49 -0.96 26.23
C ARG A 125 -7.54 0.13 26.36
#